data_AF-A0A660U949-F1
#
_entry.id   AF-A0A660U949-F1
#
_cell.length_a   1.000
_cell.length_b   1.000
_cell.length_c   1.000
_cell.angle_alpha   90.00
_cell.angle_beta   90.00
_cell.angle_gamma   90.00
#
_symmetry.space_group_name_H-M   'P 1'
#
loop_
_entity.id
_entity.type
_entity.pdbx_description
1 polymer ?
#
loop_
_entity_poly.entity_id
_entity_poly.type
_entity_poly.pdbx_seq_one_letter_code
_entity_poly.pdbx_strand_id
1 'polypeptide(L)'
;MKKILINIFIIIQAIYAAYGANITIIEDLNYTDQSFMKLYRSTVDSKNRLIKKTRLQEYPVPNFYLYILKKGEDIWTIIAKTSLNIDTIATLNRIDFIGDLIEGKNVILPDLLGVFSEDLDYLQDKYPELAEEIISIDDPLSDETLNQIGKVSTLQGTQPGGQPTSSMQPSNKVIAKTQRPNDQFNDQLLKKKIYFLPEVKLDFIEVAYIRGVVFHHPLSGIESSGFGIRKDPFINELTFHGGVDIAAAEGKPVRAA
;
A
#
# COMPACT_ATOMS: atom_id res chain seq x y z
N MET A 1 27.69 -5.15 20.85
CA MET A 1 26.61 -4.45 20.13
C MET A 1 26.80 -4.47 18.60
N LYS A 2 27.91 -3.95 18.02
CA LYS A 2 28.14 -3.98 16.56
C LYS A 2 28.10 -5.38 15.90
N LYS A 3 28.62 -6.43 16.55
CA LYS A 3 28.59 -7.82 16.03
C LYS A 3 27.20 -8.46 15.99
N ILE A 4 26.26 -8.01 16.83
CA ILE A 4 24.89 -8.54 16.88
C ILE A 4 24.06 -7.91 15.75
N LEU A 5 24.23 -6.60 15.51
CA LEU A 5 23.60 -5.88 14.41
C LEU A 5 24.03 -6.42 13.03
N ILE A 6 25.32 -6.76 12.87
CA ILE A 6 25.85 -7.35 11.64
C ILE A 6 25.28 -8.75 11.39
N ASN A 7 25.11 -9.58 12.43
CA ASN A 7 24.53 -10.91 12.28
C ASN A 7 23.03 -10.89 11.97
N ILE A 8 22.28 -9.90 12.48
CA ILE A 8 20.87 -9.71 12.14
C ILE A 8 20.72 -9.32 10.66
N PHE A 9 21.56 -8.40 10.17
CA PHE A 9 21.56 -7.97 8.76
C PHE A 9 21.85 -9.12 7.79
N ILE A 10 22.78 -10.03 8.12
CA ILE A 10 23.13 -11.19 7.28
C ILE A 10 22.01 -12.24 7.26
N ILE A 11 21.32 -12.45 8.39
CA ILE A 11 20.18 -13.38 8.47
C ILE A 11 18.98 -12.82 7.68
N ILE A 12 18.77 -11.49 7.70
CA ILE A 12 17.74 -10.81 6.91
C ILE A 12 17.99 -11.03 5.40
N GLN A 13 19.22 -10.84 4.92
CA GLN A 13 19.58 -11.06 3.50
C GLN A 13 19.40 -12.52 3.05
N ALA A 14 19.71 -13.49 3.92
CA ALA A 14 19.57 -14.91 3.61
C ALA A 14 18.10 -15.38 3.55
N ILE A 15 17.19 -14.71 4.27
CA ILE A 15 15.76 -15.00 4.24
C ILE A 15 15.10 -14.39 2.98
N TYR A 16 15.56 -13.23 2.50
CA TYR A 16 15.02 -12.58 1.29
C TYR A 16 15.35 -13.31 -0.02
N ALA A 17 16.52 -13.97 -0.11
CA ALA A 17 16.95 -14.65 -1.33
C ALA A 17 16.10 -15.90 -1.69
N ALA A 18 15.26 -16.40 -0.76
CA ALA A 18 14.61 -17.69 -0.92
C ALA A 18 13.16 -17.63 -1.47
N TYR A 19 12.49 -16.47 -1.49
CA TYR A 19 11.05 -16.46 -1.79
C TYR A 19 10.55 -15.22 -2.56
N GLY A 20 10.28 -15.41 -3.85
CA GLY A 20 9.03 -14.91 -4.45
C GLY A 20 9.06 -13.55 -5.15
N ALA A 21 9.59 -12.50 -4.52
CA ALA A 21 9.84 -11.18 -5.13
C ALA A 21 10.92 -10.50 -4.29
N ASN A 22 12.06 -10.13 -4.88
CA ASN A 22 13.17 -9.50 -4.16
C ASN A 22 12.80 -8.05 -3.80
N ILE A 23 11.99 -7.87 -2.75
CA ILE A 23 11.68 -6.54 -2.22
C ILE A 23 12.85 -6.06 -1.38
N THR A 24 13.39 -4.89 -1.74
CA THR A 24 14.49 -4.26 -0.99
C THR A 24 13.93 -3.32 0.07
N ILE A 25 14.36 -3.46 1.33
CA ILE A 25 13.97 -2.50 2.38
C ILE A 25 14.74 -1.19 2.17
N ILE A 26 14.03 -0.07 2.32
CA ILE A 26 14.60 1.27 2.50
C ILE A 26 14.38 1.67 3.96
N GLU A 27 15.46 2.04 4.65
CA GLU A 27 15.39 2.48 6.04
C GLU A 27 15.09 3.99 6.10
N ASP A 28 15.66 4.76 5.17
CA ASP A 28 15.52 6.21 5.13
C ASP A 28 15.39 6.75 3.70
N LEU A 29 14.42 7.66 3.48
CA LEU A 29 14.29 8.40 2.22
C LEU A 29 15.29 9.57 2.13
N ASN A 30 16.58 9.25 2.24
CA ASN A 30 17.66 10.24 2.17
C ASN A 30 18.89 9.71 1.40
N TYR A 31 19.75 10.63 0.96
CA TYR A 31 20.88 10.32 0.08
C TYR A 31 21.99 9.47 0.71
N THR A 32 21.95 9.18 2.02
CA THR A 32 22.92 8.30 2.68
C THR A 32 22.51 6.83 2.59
N ASP A 33 21.23 6.53 2.38
CA ASP A 33 20.71 5.18 2.17
C ASP A 33 20.97 4.75 0.71
N GLN A 34 21.72 3.65 0.55
CA GLN A 34 22.11 3.14 -0.76
C GLN A 34 20.93 2.54 -1.54
N SER A 35 19.96 1.93 -0.85
CA SER A 35 18.75 1.39 -1.46
C SER A 35 17.88 2.53 -1.97
N PHE A 36 17.72 3.59 -1.17
CA PHE A 36 17.05 4.80 -1.62
C PHE A 36 17.74 5.45 -2.81
N MET A 37 19.08 5.53 -2.81
CA MET A 37 19.82 6.11 -3.94
C MET A 37 19.64 5.33 -5.25
N LYS A 38 19.49 4.01 -5.20
CA LYS A 38 19.15 3.19 -6.38
C LYS A 38 17.75 3.52 -6.87
N LEU A 39 16.75 3.48 -5.97
CA LEU A 39 15.37 3.86 -6.27
C LEU A 39 15.30 5.26 -6.91
N TYR A 40 15.91 6.27 -6.27
CA TYR A 40 15.88 7.66 -6.69
C TYR A 40 16.49 7.88 -8.08
N ARG A 41 17.60 7.22 -8.41
CA ARG A 41 18.23 7.36 -9.74
C ARG A 41 17.32 6.81 -10.85
N SER A 42 16.83 5.59 -10.68
CA SER A 42 15.95 4.94 -11.65
C SER A 42 14.64 5.69 -11.86
N THR A 43 14.03 6.18 -10.78
CA THR A 43 12.78 6.96 -10.83
C THR A 43 12.96 8.32 -11.47
N VAL A 44 14.10 8.99 -11.27
CA VAL A 44 14.45 10.23 -11.98
C VAL A 44 14.61 9.96 -13.48
N ASP A 45 15.31 8.89 -13.86
CA ASP A 45 15.50 8.52 -15.26
C ASP A 45 14.17 8.19 -15.94
N SER A 46 13.31 7.43 -15.27
CA SER A 46 11.97 7.12 -15.74
C SER A 46 11.07 8.36 -15.83
N LYS A 47 11.13 9.25 -14.84
CA LYS A 47 10.41 10.54 -14.88
C LYS A 47 10.85 11.36 -16.09
N ASN A 48 12.15 11.44 -16.35
CA ASN A 48 12.69 12.19 -17.47
C ASN A 48 12.17 11.64 -18.81
N ARG A 49 12.10 10.31 -18.95
CA ARG A 49 11.54 9.67 -20.15
C ARG A 49 10.04 9.95 -20.31
N LEU A 50 9.27 9.81 -19.23
CA LEU A 50 7.84 10.15 -19.18
C LEU A 50 7.58 11.61 -19.60
N ILE A 51 8.35 12.57 -19.07
CA ILE A 51 8.20 13.99 -19.41
C ILE A 51 8.55 14.26 -20.88
N LYS A 52 9.64 13.66 -21.37
CA LYS A 52 10.09 13.81 -22.76
C LYS A 52 9.26 12.99 -23.75
N LYS A 53 8.34 12.15 -23.28
CA LYS A 53 7.56 11.18 -24.07
C LYS A 53 8.46 10.25 -24.90
N THR A 54 9.63 9.90 -24.36
CA THR A 54 10.54 8.95 -24.99
C THR A 54 10.26 7.56 -24.42
N ARG A 55 10.00 6.57 -25.28
CA ARG A 55 9.77 5.18 -24.88
C ARG A 55 11.03 4.34 -25.03
N LEU A 56 11.17 3.30 -24.22
CA LEU A 56 12.18 2.26 -24.44
C LEU A 56 11.66 1.25 -25.47
N GLN A 57 12.58 0.60 -26.18
CA GLN A 57 12.23 -0.52 -27.05
C GLN A 57 11.69 -1.71 -26.24
N GLU A 58 12.25 -1.90 -25.04
CA GLU A 58 11.84 -2.93 -24.09
C GLU A 58 12.01 -2.37 -22.68
N TYR A 59 11.00 -2.55 -21.82
CA TYR A 59 11.03 -2.09 -20.44
C TYR A 59 11.45 -3.21 -19.50
N PRO A 60 12.32 -2.94 -18.52
CA PRO A 60 12.60 -3.91 -17.47
C PRO A 60 11.39 -4.06 -16.53
N VAL A 61 11.29 -5.22 -15.89
CA VAL A 61 10.42 -5.38 -14.72
C VAL A 61 10.91 -4.44 -13.61
N PRO A 62 10.01 -3.67 -12.95
CA PRO A 62 10.40 -2.76 -11.87
C PRO A 62 11.03 -3.51 -10.69
N ASN A 63 12.04 -2.91 -10.05
CA ASN A 63 12.46 -3.32 -8.73
C ASN A 63 11.52 -2.70 -7.68
N PHE A 64 11.15 -3.48 -6.68
CA PHE A 64 10.25 -3.06 -5.61
C PHE A 64 11.01 -2.81 -4.31
N TYR A 65 10.59 -1.75 -3.63
CA TYR A 65 11.17 -1.34 -2.36
C TYR A 65 10.07 -1.21 -1.32
N LEU A 66 10.34 -1.64 -0.09
CA LEU A 66 9.43 -1.45 1.03
C LEU A 66 9.92 -0.28 1.88
N TYR A 67 9.00 0.65 2.15
CA TYR A 67 9.21 1.75 3.07
C TYR A 67 8.09 1.81 4.10
N ILE A 68 8.42 2.14 5.35
CA ILE A 68 7.45 2.39 6.43
C ILE A 68 7.46 3.88 6.70
N LEU A 69 6.31 4.54 6.51
CA LEU A 69 6.19 5.99 6.76
C LEU A 69 6.56 6.31 8.20
N LYS A 70 7.51 7.22 8.40
CA LYS A 70 7.95 7.66 9.72
C LYS A 70 7.01 8.75 10.26
N LYS A 71 7.22 9.09 11.52
CA LYS A 71 6.45 10.12 12.22
C LYS A 71 6.47 11.45 11.45
N GLY A 72 5.27 11.92 11.11
CA GLY A 72 5.07 13.18 10.37
C GLY A 72 5.31 13.09 8.87
N GLU A 73 5.58 11.91 8.32
CA GLU A 73 5.67 11.68 6.87
C GLU A 73 4.33 11.25 6.29
N ASP A 74 4.17 11.51 5.01
CA ASP A 74 2.97 11.25 4.22
C ASP A 74 3.34 10.93 2.76
N ILE A 75 2.33 10.77 1.90
CA ILE A 75 2.56 10.58 0.46
C ILE A 75 3.38 11.71 -0.17
N TRP A 76 3.22 12.95 0.29
CA TRP A 76 3.93 14.11 -0.28
C TRP A 76 5.42 14.03 0.01
N THR A 77 5.78 13.51 1.18
CA THR A 77 7.16 13.19 1.55
C THR A 77 7.76 12.19 0.57
N ILE A 78 7.06 11.07 0.30
CA ILE A 78 7.52 10.05 -0.65
C ILE A 78 7.73 10.66 -2.04
N ILE A 79 6.74 11.38 -2.56
CA ILE A 79 6.80 12.01 -3.89
C ILE A 79 7.98 12.99 -4.00
N ALA A 80 8.14 13.86 -2.99
CA ALA A 80 9.20 14.86 -2.97
C ALA A 80 10.61 14.24 -2.92
N LYS A 81 10.76 13.08 -2.28
CA LYS A 81 12.05 12.39 -2.14
C LYS A 81 12.37 11.47 -3.30
N THR A 82 11.37 10.76 -3.84
CA THR A 82 11.58 9.68 -4.81
C THR A 82 11.32 10.09 -6.25
N SER A 83 10.69 11.24 -6.52
CA SER A 83 10.19 11.59 -7.86
C SER A 83 9.08 10.66 -8.40
N LEU A 84 8.55 9.73 -7.62
CA LEU A 84 7.36 8.96 -8.03
C LEU A 84 6.12 9.85 -8.14
N ASN A 85 5.14 9.43 -8.94
CA ASN A 85 3.84 10.10 -9.02
C ASN A 85 2.82 9.44 -8.08
N ILE A 86 1.76 10.20 -7.77
CA ILE A 86 0.61 9.71 -6.99
C ILE A 86 -0.01 8.46 -7.62
N ASP A 87 -0.27 8.47 -8.92
CA ASP A 87 -0.88 7.35 -9.64
C ASP A 87 -0.04 6.07 -9.57
N THR A 88 1.27 6.17 -9.76
CA THR A 88 2.20 5.04 -9.63
C THR A 88 2.18 4.44 -8.23
N ILE A 89 2.27 5.29 -7.19
CA ILE A 89 2.24 4.81 -5.79
C ILE A 89 0.86 4.20 -5.49
N ALA A 90 -0.22 4.91 -5.82
CA ALA A 90 -1.58 4.52 -5.45
C ALA A 90 -2.03 3.22 -6.13
N THR A 91 -1.80 3.08 -7.44
CA THR A 91 -2.20 1.88 -8.19
C THR A 91 -1.41 0.64 -7.78
N LEU A 92 -0.10 0.78 -7.53
CA LEU A 92 0.72 -0.32 -7.02
C LEU A 92 0.25 -0.76 -5.63
N ASN A 93 -0.03 0.20 -4.76
CA ASN A 93 -0.39 -0.07 -3.37
C ASN A 93 -1.88 -0.34 -3.14
N ARG A 94 -2.70 -0.31 -4.21
CA ARG A 94 -4.17 -0.42 -4.14
C ARG A 94 -4.79 0.57 -3.15
N ILE A 95 -4.39 1.83 -3.30
CA ILE A 95 -4.82 2.93 -2.42
C ILE A 95 -5.86 3.76 -3.15
N ASP A 96 -7.09 3.71 -2.64
CA ASP A 96 -8.21 4.49 -3.17
C ASP A 96 -8.15 5.96 -2.74
N PHE A 97 -7.55 6.25 -1.59
CA PHE A 97 -7.40 7.60 -1.07
C PHE A 97 -6.01 7.84 -0.46
N ILE A 98 -5.30 8.85 -0.96
CA ILE A 98 -3.94 9.15 -0.50
C ILE A 98 -3.84 9.57 0.97
N GLY A 99 -4.93 10.01 1.59
CA GLY A 99 -4.95 10.33 3.01
C GLY A 99 -4.78 9.12 3.93
N ASP A 100 -4.87 7.90 3.39
CA ASP A 100 -4.60 6.65 4.13
C ASP A 100 -3.10 6.36 4.27
N LEU A 101 -2.24 7.11 3.57
CA LEU A 101 -0.78 7.02 3.66
C LEU A 101 -0.25 7.89 4.80
N ILE A 102 -0.40 7.37 6.01
CA ILE A 102 0.02 8.01 7.26
C ILE A 102 1.15 7.22 7.96
N GLU A 103 1.68 7.81 9.04
CA GLU A 103 2.69 7.20 9.91
C GLU A 103 2.44 5.71 10.19
N GLY A 104 3.50 4.90 10.08
CA GLY A 104 3.48 3.46 10.33
C GLY A 104 2.94 2.62 9.17
N LYS A 105 2.42 3.23 8.10
CA LYS A 105 1.92 2.51 6.93
C LYS A 105 3.09 1.96 6.10
N ASN A 106 2.98 0.68 5.75
CA ASN A 106 3.86 0.03 4.78
C ASN A 106 3.48 0.48 3.36
N VAL A 107 4.47 0.92 2.59
CA VAL A 107 4.30 1.37 1.21
C VAL A 107 5.34 0.68 0.33
N ILE A 108 4.88 0.04 -0.74
CA ILE A 108 5.72 -0.50 -1.79
C ILE A 108 6.00 0.59 -2.82
N LEU A 109 7.26 0.79 -3.17
CA LEU A 109 7.72 1.79 -4.12
C LEU A 109 8.40 1.08 -5.30
N PRO A 110 7.96 1.31 -6.56
CA PRO A 110 8.66 0.81 -7.73
C PRO A 110 9.77 1.79 -8.13
N ASP A 111 10.79 1.31 -8.84
CA ASP A 111 11.83 2.18 -9.41
C ASP A 111 11.54 2.67 -10.84
N LEU A 112 10.41 2.26 -11.39
CA LEU A 112 9.92 2.62 -12.71
C LEU A 112 8.51 3.22 -12.57
N LEU A 113 8.29 4.40 -13.16
CA LEU A 113 6.98 5.06 -13.12
C LEU A 113 6.02 4.35 -14.06
N GLY A 114 4.73 4.42 -13.76
CA GLY A 114 3.67 3.88 -14.60
C GLY A 114 2.40 3.64 -13.81
N VAL A 115 1.51 2.84 -14.39
CA VAL A 115 0.20 2.48 -13.81
C VAL A 115 0.13 0.98 -13.66
N PHE A 116 -0.32 0.52 -12.49
CA PHE A 116 -0.54 -0.90 -12.19
C PHE A 116 -2.04 -1.22 -12.20
N SER A 117 -2.40 -2.43 -12.60
CA SER A 117 -3.79 -2.91 -12.57
C SER A 117 -3.83 -4.41 -12.39
N GLU A 118 -4.78 -4.91 -11.60
CA GLU A 118 -5.09 -6.35 -11.55
C GLU A 118 -5.87 -6.80 -12.79
N ASP A 119 -6.48 -5.83 -13.49
CA ASP A 119 -7.28 -6.03 -14.69
C ASP A 119 -6.47 -5.60 -15.93
N LEU A 120 -6.16 -6.57 -16.80
CA LEU A 120 -5.47 -6.34 -18.06
C LEU A 120 -6.34 -5.56 -19.05
N ASP A 121 -7.64 -5.85 -19.07
CA ASP A 121 -8.59 -5.28 -20.03
C ASP A 121 -8.70 -3.78 -19.78
N TYR A 122 -8.74 -3.36 -18.52
CA TYR A 122 -8.68 -1.93 -18.15
C TYR A 122 -7.49 -1.19 -18.78
N LEU A 123 -6.28 -1.77 -18.74
CA LEU A 123 -5.09 -1.13 -19.31
C LEU A 123 -5.13 -1.12 -20.84
N GLN A 124 -5.59 -2.20 -21.46
CA GLN A 124 -5.70 -2.32 -22.92
C GLN A 124 -6.76 -1.36 -23.48
N ASP A 125 -7.91 -1.26 -22.83
CA ASP A 125 -9.00 -0.37 -23.24
C ASP A 125 -8.62 1.10 -23.05
N LYS A 126 -7.90 1.42 -21.97
CA LYS A 126 -7.50 2.80 -21.66
C LYS A 126 -6.31 3.29 -22.48
N TYR A 127 -5.37 2.39 -22.80
CA TYR A 127 -4.13 2.71 -23.54
C TYR A 127 -3.93 1.75 -24.72
N PRO A 128 -4.85 1.72 -25.70
CA PRO A 128 -4.83 0.71 -26.78
C PRO A 128 -3.56 0.79 -27.64
N GLU A 129 -2.99 1.98 -27.82
CA GLU A 129 -1.75 2.18 -28.58
C GLU A 129 -0.49 1.68 -27.85
N LEU A 130 -0.60 1.38 -26.55
CA LEU A 130 0.50 0.91 -25.70
C LEU A 130 0.28 -0.52 -25.18
N ALA A 131 -0.71 -1.25 -25.71
CA ALA A 131 -1.08 -2.59 -25.21
C ALA A 131 0.09 -3.59 -25.25
N GLU A 132 0.95 -3.49 -26.27
CA GLU A 132 2.15 -4.33 -26.43
C GLU A 132 3.26 -4.01 -25.41
N GLU A 133 3.15 -2.87 -24.70
CA GLU A 133 4.11 -2.44 -23.67
C GLU A 133 3.69 -2.87 -22.26
N ILE A 134 2.52 -3.52 -22.11
CA ILE A 134 2.01 -3.99 -20.82
C ILE A 134 2.83 -5.21 -20.36
N ILE A 135 3.32 -5.15 -19.13
CA ILE A 135 4.14 -6.19 -18.54
C ILE A 135 3.32 -6.93 -17.47
N SER A 136 3.27 -8.27 -17.54
CA SER A 136 2.74 -9.09 -16.44
C SER A 136 3.85 -9.39 -15.43
N ILE A 137 3.62 -9.08 -14.16
CA ILE A 137 4.59 -9.23 -13.10
C ILE A 137 4.00 -9.99 -11.91
N ASP A 138 4.86 -10.58 -11.07
CA ASP A 138 4.43 -11.14 -9.78
C ASP A 138 3.93 -9.99 -8.88
N ASP A 139 2.78 -10.17 -8.25
CA ASP A 139 2.17 -9.18 -7.36
C ASP A 139 3.01 -8.97 -6.09
N PRO A 140 3.62 -7.78 -5.89
CA PRO A 140 4.43 -7.52 -4.70
C PRO A 140 3.59 -7.36 -3.42
N LEU A 141 2.25 -7.34 -3.52
CA LEU A 141 1.34 -7.34 -2.38
C LEU A 141 0.71 -8.72 -2.11
N SER A 142 1.22 -9.79 -2.73
CA SER A 142 0.68 -11.14 -2.48
C SER A 142 0.74 -11.52 -0.99
N ASP A 143 -0.18 -12.37 -0.52
CA ASP A 143 -0.26 -12.80 0.89
C ASP A 143 1.06 -13.40 1.40
N GLU A 144 1.82 -14.07 0.53
CA GLU A 144 3.17 -14.56 0.85
C GLU A 144 4.11 -13.41 1.21
N THR A 145 4.12 -12.35 0.41
CA THR A 145 4.92 -11.14 0.62
C THR A 145 4.48 -10.38 1.87
N LEU A 146 3.17 -10.21 2.09
CA LEU A 146 2.65 -9.54 3.29
C LEU A 146 2.96 -10.31 4.58
N ASN A 147 2.91 -11.65 4.53
CA ASN A 147 3.31 -12.50 5.65
C ASN A 147 4.82 -12.41 5.95
N GLN A 148 5.65 -12.20 4.93
CA GLN A 148 7.08 -11.92 5.13
C GLN A 148 7.28 -10.57 5.83
N ILE A 149 6.57 -9.51 5.40
CA ILE A 149 6.61 -8.18 6.03
C ILE A 149 6.16 -8.23 7.50
N GLY A 150 5.09 -8.98 7.79
CA GLY A 150 4.59 -9.17 9.16
C GLY A 150 5.57 -9.91 10.08
N LYS A 151 6.33 -10.88 9.56
CA LYS A 151 7.41 -11.56 10.31
C LYS A 151 8.61 -10.65 10.57
N VAL A 152 8.98 -9.78 9.61
CA VAL A 152 10.08 -8.83 9.80
C VAL A 152 9.73 -7.75 10.83
N SER A 153 8.50 -7.25 10.78
CA SER A 153 7.99 -6.25 11.74
C SER A 153 7.95 -6.79 13.18
N THR A 154 7.59 -8.07 13.37
CA THR A 154 7.57 -8.71 14.70
C THR A 154 8.98 -8.96 15.25
N LEU A 155 10.00 -9.11 14.40
CA LEU A 155 11.41 -9.26 14.82
C LEU A 155 12.07 -7.92 15.21
N GLN A 156 11.55 -6.79 14.75
CA GLN A 156 12.00 -5.45 15.16
C GLN A 156 11.37 -4.98 16.49
N GLY A 157 10.32 -5.66 16.98
CA GLY A 157 9.54 -5.24 18.15
C GLY A 157 9.99 -5.79 19.51
N THR A 158 11.00 -6.65 19.60
CA THR A 158 11.38 -7.26 20.89
C THR A 158 12.34 -6.36 21.68
N GLN A 159 11.81 -5.42 22.46
CA GLN A 159 12.59 -4.81 23.55
C GLN A 159 12.76 -5.80 24.72
N PRO A 160 13.95 -5.95 25.31
CA PRO A 160 14.16 -6.76 26.49
C PRO A 160 13.79 -5.95 27.75
N GLY A 161 12.68 -6.30 28.40
CA GLY A 161 12.44 -5.90 29.79
C GLY A 161 11.02 -5.45 30.11
N GLY A 162 10.17 -6.40 30.51
CA GLY A 162 8.90 -6.13 31.18
C GLY A 162 8.27 -7.44 31.64
N GLN A 163 8.19 -7.67 32.94
CA GLN A 163 7.53 -8.85 33.50
C GLN A 163 6.02 -8.87 33.15
N PRO A 164 5.41 -10.06 32.97
CA PRO A 164 4.01 -10.18 32.62
C PRO A 164 3.12 -9.96 33.85
N THR A 165 2.25 -8.95 33.82
CA THR A 165 1.10 -8.87 34.74
C THR A 165 -0.18 -9.21 34.00
N SER A 166 -0.76 -10.33 34.42
CA SER A 166 -2.09 -10.86 34.10
C SER A 166 -3.22 -9.84 34.31
N SER A 167 -4.13 -9.70 33.34
CA SER A 167 -5.51 -10.25 33.42
C SER A 167 -6.46 -9.53 32.44
N MET A 168 -6.89 -10.23 31.39
CA MET A 168 -8.24 -10.24 30.79
C MET A 168 -8.13 -10.78 29.35
N GLN A 169 -8.60 -12.02 29.16
CA GLN A 169 -8.72 -12.68 27.86
C GLN A 169 -9.80 -12.00 27.00
N PRO A 170 -9.55 -11.64 25.73
CA PRO A 170 -10.62 -11.48 24.76
C PRO A 170 -11.03 -12.87 24.25
N SER A 171 -12.33 -13.15 24.36
CA SER A 171 -12.99 -14.35 23.86
C SER A 171 -12.81 -14.50 22.35
N ASN A 172 -12.08 -15.52 21.92
CA ASN A 172 -12.04 -15.97 20.53
C ASN A 172 -13.38 -16.62 20.15
N LYS A 173 -14.30 -15.87 19.54
CA LYS A 173 -15.34 -16.44 18.67
C LYS A 173 -14.75 -16.62 17.28
N VAL A 174 -14.09 -17.76 17.09
CA VAL A 174 -13.80 -18.31 15.77
C VAL A 174 -15.14 -18.64 15.12
N ILE A 175 -15.58 -17.84 14.15
CA ILE A 175 -16.66 -18.26 13.26
C ILE A 175 -16.05 -19.29 12.31
N ALA A 176 -16.33 -20.56 12.60
CA ALA A 176 -15.98 -21.68 11.75
C ALA A 176 -16.64 -21.51 10.37
N LYS A 177 -15.84 -21.28 9.33
CA LYS A 177 -16.26 -21.57 7.95
C LYS A 177 -16.15 -23.07 7.76
N THR A 178 -17.31 -23.72 7.66
CA THR A 178 -17.51 -25.11 7.27
C THR A 178 -16.69 -25.46 6.03
N GLN A 179 -15.69 -26.34 6.18
CA GLN A 179 -14.98 -26.95 5.06
C GLN A 179 -15.91 -27.91 4.32
N ARG A 180 -16.05 -27.71 3.00
CA ARG A 180 -16.56 -28.75 2.10
C ARG A 180 -15.41 -29.73 1.80
N PRO A 181 -15.62 -31.05 1.82
CA PRO A 181 -14.55 -32.02 1.60
C PRO A 181 -14.30 -32.27 0.11
N ASN A 182 -13.00 -32.39 -0.22
CA ASN A 182 -12.43 -32.96 -1.45
C ASN A 182 -12.73 -32.23 -2.76
N ASP A 183 -11.93 -31.22 -3.06
CA ASP A 183 -11.29 -31.11 -4.37
C ASP A 183 -9.79 -31.11 -4.12
N GLN A 184 -9.06 -32.02 -4.78
CA GLN A 184 -7.59 -32.01 -4.82
C GLN A 184 -7.13 -30.74 -5.52
N PHE A 185 -7.07 -29.62 -4.79
CA PHE A 185 -6.34 -28.44 -5.23
C PHE A 185 -4.86 -28.78 -5.17
N ASN A 186 -4.29 -29.02 -6.34
CA ASN A 186 -2.85 -28.99 -6.56
C ASN A 186 -2.42 -27.53 -6.40
N ASP A 187 -2.37 -27.06 -5.16
CA ASP A 187 -2.02 -25.70 -4.73
C ASP A 187 -0.50 -25.53 -4.88
N GLN A 188 -0.01 -25.61 -6.11
CA GLN A 188 1.15 -24.80 -6.45
C GLN A 188 0.68 -23.37 -6.28
N LEU A 189 1.00 -22.75 -5.13
CA LEU A 189 0.75 -21.35 -4.79
C LEU A 189 0.78 -20.51 -6.08
N LEU A 190 -0.40 -20.19 -6.63
CA LEU A 190 -0.50 -19.35 -7.80
C LEU A 190 -0.05 -17.98 -7.32
N LYS A 191 1.22 -17.64 -7.61
CA LYS A 191 1.70 -16.28 -7.41
C LYS A 191 0.75 -15.36 -8.16
N LYS A 192 -0.02 -14.58 -7.41
CA LYS A 192 -0.96 -13.62 -7.98
C LYS A 192 -0.17 -12.69 -8.90
N LYS A 193 -0.69 -12.45 -10.10
CA LYS A 193 -0.09 -11.56 -11.08
C LYS A 193 -0.75 -10.19 -11.02
N ILE A 194 -0.01 -9.17 -11.41
CA ILE A 194 -0.50 -7.82 -11.67
C ILE A 194 0.06 -7.35 -13.02
N TYR A 195 -0.62 -6.45 -13.69
CA TYR A 195 -0.21 -5.86 -14.94
C TYR A 195 0.33 -4.46 -14.71
N PHE A 196 1.37 -4.10 -15.45
CA PHE A 196 2.04 -2.82 -15.32
C PHE A 196 2.26 -2.21 -16.70
N LEU A 197 1.79 -0.98 -16.88
CA LEU A 197 2.09 -0.18 -18.05
C LEU A 197 3.11 0.91 -17.66
N PRO A 198 4.37 0.83 -18.16
CA PRO A 198 5.41 1.77 -17.79
C PRO A 198 5.16 3.16 -18.38
N GLU A 199 5.60 4.17 -17.65
CA GLU A 199 5.74 5.57 -18.07
C GLU A 199 4.47 6.14 -18.73
N VAL A 200 3.32 5.77 -18.18
CA VAL A 200 2.04 6.44 -18.37
C VAL A 200 1.58 7.12 -17.08
N LYS A 201 0.53 7.92 -17.18
CA LYS A 201 -0.16 8.51 -16.03
C LYS A 201 -1.64 8.25 -16.13
N LEU A 202 -2.29 8.11 -14.99
CA LEU A 202 -3.75 8.18 -14.93
C LEU A 202 -4.22 9.56 -15.40
N ASP A 203 -5.47 9.62 -15.84
CA ASP A 203 -6.07 10.89 -16.24
C ASP A 203 -6.36 11.78 -15.02
N PHE A 204 -6.71 13.04 -15.29
CA PHE A 204 -6.98 14.01 -14.23
C PHE A 204 -8.12 13.57 -13.30
N ILE A 205 -9.16 12.91 -13.82
CA ILE A 205 -10.34 12.55 -13.05
C ILE A 205 -9.99 11.41 -12.08
N GLU A 206 -9.31 10.38 -12.54
CA GLU A 206 -8.86 9.27 -11.69
C GLU A 206 -7.88 9.74 -10.61
N VAL A 207 -6.92 10.60 -10.97
CA VAL A 207 -6.02 11.21 -9.97
C VAL A 207 -6.81 12.08 -8.98
N ALA A 208 -7.88 12.75 -9.42
CA ALA A 208 -8.73 13.54 -8.55
C ALA A 208 -9.55 12.68 -7.56
N TYR A 209 -10.02 11.49 -7.99
CA TYR A 209 -10.57 10.46 -7.11
C TYR A 209 -9.57 10.01 -6.06
N ILE A 210 -8.36 9.61 -6.48
CA ILE A 210 -7.30 9.14 -5.59
C ILE A 210 -6.88 10.23 -4.58
N ARG A 211 -6.84 11.50 -5.01
CA ARG A 211 -6.55 12.64 -4.13
C ARG A 211 -7.67 12.94 -3.13
N GLY A 212 -8.87 12.38 -3.32
CA GLY A 212 -10.05 12.72 -2.53
C GLY A 212 -10.52 14.16 -2.71
N VAL A 213 -10.20 14.81 -3.85
CA VAL A 213 -10.66 16.19 -4.12
C VAL A 213 -12.02 16.24 -4.80
N VAL A 214 -12.47 15.12 -5.36
CA VAL A 214 -13.83 14.94 -5.88
C VAL A 214 -14.82 14.53 -4.81
N PHE A 215 -14.34 13.96 -3.70
CA PHE A 215 -15.15 13.70 -2.52
C PHE A 215 -15.04 14.89 -1.59
N HIS A 216 -16.18 15.42 -1.15
CA HIS A 216 -16.18 16.40 -0.08
C HIS A 216 -17.13 15.93 1.01
N HIS A 217 -16.83 16.24 2.27
CA HIS A 217 -17.81 16.01 3.33
C HIS A 217 -19.15 16.64 2.91
N PRO A 218 -20.26 15.88 2.99
CA PRO A 218 -21.56 16.39 2.57
C PRO A 218 -21.97 17.58 3.44
N LEU A 219 -21.41 17.70 4.64
CA LEU A 219 -21.68 18.78 5.59
C LEU A 219 -20.38 19.22 6.26
N SER A 220 -20.15 20.53 6.37
CA SER A 220 -19.06 21.09 7.17
C SER A 220 -19.47 21.09 8.65
N GLY A 221 -18.85 20.23 9.45
CA GLY A 221 -19.14 20.04 10.87
C GLY A 221 -18.14 19.11 11.55
N ILE A 222 -18.46 18.67 12.77
CA ILE A 222 -17.65 17.73 13.55
C ILE A 222 -18.28 16.34 13.42
N GLU A 223 -17.49 15.30 13.12
CA GLU A 223 -17.98 13.94 13.25
C GLU A 223 -18.38 13.68 14.72
N SER A 224 -19.68 13.54 14.94
CA SER A 224 -20.27 13.23 16.24
C SER A 224 -20.44 11.73 16.45
N SER A 225 -20.49 10.96 15.35
CA SER A 225 -20.47 9.51 15.38
C SER A 225 -19.98 8.93 14.05
N GLY A 226 -19.14 7.89 14.14
CA GLY A 226 -18.71 7.12 12.99
C GLY A 226 -19.68 6.02 12.57
N PHE A 227 -19.29 5.34 11.50
CA PHE A 227 -19.92 4.14 10.96
C PHE A 227 -19.49 2.88 11.72
N GLY A 228 -20.39 1.91 11.89
CA GLY A 228 -20.08 0.59 12.46
C GLY A 228 -20.79 0.27 13.77
N ILE A 229 -20.25 -0.71 14.52
CA ILE A 229 -20.87 -1.21 15.75
C ILE A 229 -20.65 -0.20 16.88
N ARG A 230 -21.74 0.29 17.46
CA ARG A 230 -21.71 1.19 18.62
C ARG A 230 -22.87 0.95 19.56
N LYS A 231 -22.77 1.51 20.77
CA LYS A 231 -23.84 1.44 21.76
C LYS A 231 -24.96 2.39 21.37
N ASP A 232 -26.16 1.86 21.17
CA ASP A 232 -27.35 2.64 20.89
C ASP A 232 -27.71 3.52 22.10
N PRO A 233 -27.89 4.84 21.93
CA PRO A 233 -28.15 5.74 23.05
C PRO A 233 -29.58 5.61 23.65
N PHE A 234 -30.52 4.96 22.94
CA PHE A 234 -31.90 4.79 23.38
C PHE A 234 -32.14 3.42 24.03
N ILE A 235 -31.51 2.36 23.52
CA ILE A 235 -31.69 0.99 24.04
C ILE A 235 -30.46 0.42 24.76
N ASN A 236 -29.32 1.11 24.71
CA ASN A 236 -28.09 0.75 25.44
C ASN A 236 -27.46 -0.59 25.04
N GLU A 237 -27.76 -1.08 23.83
CA GLU A 237 -27.20 -2.32 23.24
C GLU A 237 -26.23 -2.01 22.10
N LEU A 238 -25.36 -2.96 21.73
CA LEU A 238 -24.48 -2.82 20.57
C LEU A 238 -25.27 -3.04 19.27
N THR A 239 -25.46 -1.97 18.51
CA THR A 239 -26.16 -1.99 17.22
C THR A 239 -25.26 -1.45 16.11
N PHE A 240 -25.59 -1.81 14.87
CA PHE A 240 -24.86 -1.35 13.70
C PHE A 240 -25.39 0.00 13.23
N HIS A 241 -24.51 1.00 13.19
CA HIS A 241 -24.79 2.33 12.67
C HIS A 241 -24.32 2.44 11.21
N GLY A 242 -25.28 2.49 10.28
CA GLY A 242 -25.02 2.48 8.84
C GLY A 242 -24.61 3.83 8.23
N GLY A 243 -24.31 4.84 9.04
CA GLY A 243 -23.96 6.19 8.58
C GLY A 243 -22.88 6.86 9.41
N VAL A 244 -22.47 8.06 8.99
CA VAL A 244 -21.58 8.96 9.74
C VAL A 244 -22.39 10.20 10.11
N ASP A 245 -22.45 10.51 11.41
CA ASP A 245 -23.18 11.66 11.93
C ASP A 245 -22.25 12.86 12.01
N ILE A 246 -22.54 13.91 11.25
CA ILE A 246 -21.78 15.16 11.26
C ILE A 246 -22.62 16.23 11.98
N ALA A 247 -22.16 16.67 13.16
CA ALA A 247 -22.78 17.75 13.90
C ALA A 247 -22.38 19.11 13.30
N ALA A 248 -23.38 19.91 12.92
CA ALA A 248 -23.20 21.28 12.45
C ALA A 248 -24.34 22.17 12.97
N ALA A 249 -24.14 23.49 12.95
CA ALA A 249 -25.22 24.43 13.28
C ALA A 249 -26.38 24.32 12.28
N GLU A 250 -27.61 24.54 12.77
CA GLU A 250 -28.81 24.54 11.95
C GLU A 250 -28.69 25.52 10.76
N GLY A 251 -29.20 25.12 9.59
CA GLY A 251 -29.15 25.91 8.36
C GLY A 251 -27.84 25.79 7.56
N LYS A 252 -26.85 25.01 8.02
CA LYS A 252 -25.66 24.70 7.20
C LYS A 252 -26.04 23.88 5.95
N PRO A 253 -25.53 24.23 4.77
CA PRO A 253 -25.86 23.54 3.54
C PRO A 253 -25.28 22.12 3.52
N VAL A 254 -26.11 21.14 3.16
CA VAL A 254 -25.71 19.77 2.86
C VAL A 254 -25.54 19.64 1.34
N ARG A 255 -24.41 19.09 0.91
CA ARG A 255 -24.04 18.86 -0.49
C ARG A 255 -23.95 17.36 -0.76
N ALA A 256 -24.13 16.94 -2.01
CA ALA A 256 -23.90 15.55 -2.39
C ALA A 256 -22.41 15.21 -2.26
N ALA A 257 -22.09 14.16 -1.50
CA ALA A 257 -20.71 13.73 -1.26
C ALA A 257 -20.04 13.15 -2.50
#